data_AF-A0A950GQR7-F1
#
_entry.id   AF-A0A950GQR7-F1
#
_cell.length_a   1.000
_cell.length_b   1.000
_cell.length_c   1.000
_cell.angle_alpha   90.00
_cell.angle_beta   90.00
_cell.angle_gamma   90.00
#
_symmetry.space_group_name_H-M   'P 1'
#
loop_
_entity.id
_entity.type
_entity.pdbx_description
1 polymer ?
#
loop_
_entity_poly.entity_id
_entity_poly.type
_entity_poly.pdbx_seq_one_letter_code
_entity_poly.pdbx_strand_id
1 'polypeptide(L)'
;HRGAQICPVGRGRVPRLMCPYHGWTYELDGRLIHSTRMPDDFDPGQHGLRPAHLETIAGTIYVCLADDPPPFAPFREHFEPLLAPHALHEAKVVAETTLVEKANWKLVMENARECYHCAGRHPELSKAFPVRRSKAEYEGTGDLSNAFRAKMQQRGLGVGPVSGEWWQASRFPLNDGCVSLTMDGQPSVKMTLGQVGDGDVGSLRWALEPHSFCHVLGDYAFMFSAMPTGPLETIVTSKWLVHKDAVQGVDYDEERLTELWTKTNYQDRDLAENNQRGVNSVGYTPGPYSTDAESLVLRFTNWYCERARSFIEENSGQSNARRVN
;
A
#
# COMPACT_ATOMS: atom_id res chain seq x y z
N HIS A 1 -14.61 -27.95 -4.67
CA HIS A 1 -14.58 -29.15 -5.55
C HIS A 1 -13.28 -29.27 -6.35
N ARG A 2 -13.12 -28.59 -7.51
CA ARG A 2 -12.00 -28.81 -8.46
C ARG A 2 -11.10 -27.58 -8.69
N GLY A 3 -11.06 -26.65 -7.73
CA GLY A 3 -10.17 -25.48 -7.78
C GLY A 3 -10.58 -24.36 -8.75
N ALA A 4 -11.78 -24.39 -9.33
CA ALA A 4 -12.25 -23.29 -10.18
C ALA A 4 -12.42 -21.98 -9.38
N GLN A 5 -12.00 -20.87 -9.99
CA GLN A 5 -12.31 -19.53 -9.50
C GLN A 5 -13.83 -19.35 -9.40
N ILE A 6 -14.29 -18.79 -8.28
CA ILE A 6 -15.72 -18.64 -7.98
C ILE A 6 -16.23 -17.29 -8.50
N CYS A 7 -15.62 -16.20 -8.04
CA CYS A 7 -15.97 -14.86 -8.45
C CYS A 7 -15.15 -14.46 -9.69
N PRO A 8 -15.76 -13.87 -10.72
CA PRO A 8 -15.01 -13.30 -11.83
C PRO A 8 -14.07 -12.19 -11.33
N VAL A 9 -13.03 -11.89 -12.11
CA VAL A 9 -12.14 -10.76 -11.85
C VAL A 9 -12.95 -9.46 -11.80
N GLY A 10 -12.71 -8.62 -10.80
CA GLY A 10 -13.37 -7.32 -10.63
C GLY A 10 -14.19 -7.21 -9.35
N ARG A 11 -15.28 -6.44 -9.41
CA ARG A 11 -16.17 -6.13 -8.28
C ARG A 11 -17.63 -6.43 -8.62
N GLY A 12 -18.42 -6.80 -7.62
CA GLY A 12 -19.84 -7.09 -7.81
C GLY A 12 -20.60 -7.31 -6.50
N ARG A 13 -21.88 -7.61 -6.62
CA ARG A 13 -22.77 -7.95 -5.51
C ARG A 13 -23.49 -9.24 -5.83
N VAL A 14 -23.39 -10.22 -4.93
CA VAL A 14 -24.10 -11.50 -5.05
C VAL A 14 -24.75 -11.85 -3.71
N PRO A 15 -25.90 -12.52 -3.71
CA PRO A 15 -26.51 -13.00 -2.48
C PRO A 15 -25.75 -14.21 -1.92
N ARG A 16 -25.06 -14.98 -2.77
CA ARG A 16 -24.30 -16.20 -2.45
C ARG A 16 -23.13 -16.36 -3.42
N LEU A 17 -22.12 -17.12 -3.02
CA LEU A 17 -20.94 -17.40 -3.85
C LEU A 17 -21.16 -18.74 -4.58
N MET A 18 -21.51 -18.71 -5.86
CA MET A 18 -21.76 -19.92 -6.64
C MET A 18 -20.59 -20.22 -7.57
N CYS A 19 -20.00 -21.41 -7.44
CA CYS A 19 -18.94 -21.88 -8.34
C CYS A 19 -19.52 -22.10 -9.74
N PRO A 20 -19.00 -21.44 -10.79
CA PRO A 20 -19.56 -21.51 -12.14
C PRO A 20 -19.38 -22.88 -12.80
N TYR A 21 -18.55 -23.76 -12.23
CA TYR A 21 -18.21 -25.03 -12.85
C TYR A 21 -19.27 -26.11 -12.59
N HIS A 22 -19.62 -26.36 -11.33
CA HIS A 22 -20.58 -27.43 -10.96
C HIS A 22 -21.61 -26.97 -9.92
N GLY A 23 -21.79 -25.66 -9.74
CA GLY A 23 -22.85 -25.12 -8.89
C GLY A 23 -22.67 -25.31 -7.38
N TRP A 24 -21.49 -25.73 -6.90
CA TRP A 24 -21.20 -25.67 -5.46
C TRP A 24 -21.40 -24.24 -4.98
N THR A 25 -22.31 -24.06 -4.02
CA THR A 25 -22.74 -22.75 -3.55
C THR A 25 -22.34 -22.58 -2.10
N TYR A 26 -21.70 -21.46 -1.82
CA TYR A 26 -21.21 -21.09 -0.51
C TYR A 26 -21.99 -19.89 0.01
N GLU A 27 -22.19 -19.86 1.32
CA GLU A 27 -22.65 -18.67 2.03
C GLU A 27 -21.54 -17.59 2.02
N LEU A 28 -21.87 -16.34 2.31
CA LEU A 28 -20.89 -15.24 2.34
C LEU A 28 -19.84 -15.40 3.44
N ASP A 29 -20.08 -16.24 4.44
CA ASP A 29 -19.10 -16.66 5.47
C ASP A 29 -18.18 -17.81 4.99
N GLY A 30 -18.34 -18.28 3.75
CA GLY A 30 -17.52 -19.32 3.14
C GLY A 30 -18.00 -20.76 3.38
N ARG A 31 -19.03 -21.00 4.20
CA ARG A 31 -19.56 -22.37 4.40
C ARG A 31 -20.18 -22.90 3.11
N LEU A 32 -19.89 -24.16 2.76
CA LEU A 32 -20.54 -24.85 1.65
C LEU A 32 -21.97 -25.22 2.06
N ILE A 33 -22.96 -24.59 1.44
CA ILE A 33 -24.39 -24.76 1.76
C ILE A 33 -25.13 -25.62 0.75
N HIS A 34 -24.59 -25.78 -0.45
CA HIS A 34 -25.21 -26.61 -1.49
C HIS A 34 -24.16 -27.27 -2.39
N SER A 35 -24.35 -28.57 -2.59
CA SER A 35 -23.63 -29.39 -3.57
C SER A 35 -24.55 -30.52 -4.03
N THR A 36 -24.41 -30.98 -5.28
CA THR A 36 -25.26 -32.02 -5.85
C THR A 36 -24.44 -33.25 -6.22
N ARG A 37 -25.06 -34.44 -6.15
CA ARG A 37 -24.46 -35.72 -6.59
C ARG A 37 -23.14 -36.06 -5.87
N MET A 38 -22.99 -35.62 -4.63
CA MET A 38 -21.93 -36.09 -3.74
C MET A 38 -22.33 -37.43 -3.12
N PRO A 39 -21.37 -38.27 -2.70
CA PRO A 39 -21.63 -39.50 -1.96
C PRO A 39 -22.42 -39.27 -0.65
N ASP A 40 -23.04 -40.33 -0.13
CA ASP A 40 -23.85 -40.26 1.10
C ASP A 40 -23.02 -39.90 2.35
N ASP A 41 -21.73 -40.20 2.35
CA ASP A 41 -20.77 -39.89 3.42
C ASP A 41 -20.07 -38.53 3.24
N PHE A 42 -20.47 -37.73 2.26
CA PHE A 42 -19.92 -36.40 2.05
C PHE A 42 -20.33 -35.43 3.17
N ASP A 43 -19.34 -34.81 3.80
CA ASP A 43 -19.53 -33.78 4.83
C ASP A 43 -19.25 -32.37 4.26
N PRO A 44 -20.28 -31.56 3.96
CA PRO A 44 -20.08 -30.18 3.48
C PRO A 44 -19.27 -29.31 4.45
N GLY A 45 -19.27 -29.63 5.75
CA GLY A 45 -18.53 -28.91 6.78
C GLY A 45 -17.01 -28.94 6.58
N GLN A 46 -16.49 -29.95 5.89
CA GLN A 46 -15.06 -30.10 5.58
C GLN A 46 -14.63 -29.42 4.27
N HIS A 47 -15.57 -28.77 3.58
CA HIS A 47 -15.39 -28.32 2.21
C HIS A 47 -15.78 -26.85 1.96
N GLY A 48 -15.78 -26.03 3.02
CA GLY A 48 -15.90 -24.58 2.94
C GLY A 48 -14.75 -23.90 2.19
N LEU A 49 -14.91 -22.60 1.93
CA LEU A 49 -13.82 -21.76 1.43
C LEU A 49 -12.70 -21.67 2.48
N ARG A 50 -11.45 -21.65 2.02
CA ARG A 50 -10.32 -21.40 2.91
C ARG A 50 -10.36 -19.94 3.37
N PRO A 51 -10.40 -19.67 4.69
CA PRO A 51 -10.40 -18.31 5.19
C PRO A 51 -9.03 -17.65 4.98
N ALA A 52 -9.03 -16.33 4.96
CA ALA A 52 -7.85 -15.50 5.13
C ALA A 52 -8.08 -14.61 6.36
N HIS A 53 -7.02 -14.28 7.09
CA HIS A 53 -7.13 -13.38 8.23
C HIS A 53 -7.37 -11.96 7.75
N LEU A 54 -8.29 -11.25 8.39
CA LEU A 54 -8.70 -9.91 8.00
C LEU A 54 -8.75 -9.00 9.21
N GLU A 55 -8.19 -7.80 9.05
CA GLU A 55 -8.24 -6.73 10.04
C GLU A 55 -8.66 -5.42 9.38
N THR A 56 -9.36 -4.56 10.13
CA THR A 56 -9.77 -3.23 9.65
C THR A 56 -9.26 -2.12 10.55
N ILE A 57 -8.68 -1.05 10.00
CA ILE A 57 -8.29 0.16 10.76
C ILE A 57 -8.87 1.39 10.04
N ALA A 58 -9.71 2.17 10.73
CA ALA A 58 -10.18 3.48 10.27
C ALA A 58 -10.66 3.53 8.79
N GLY A 59 -11.29 2.47 8.27
CA GLY A 59 -11.78 2.38 6.89
C GLY A 59 -10.85 1.69 5.89
N THR A 60 -9.70 1.17 6.32
CA THR A 60 -8.78 0.37 5.51
C THR A 60 -8.84 -1.12 5.89
N ILE A 61 -8.57 -2.01 4.93
CA ILE A 61 -8.64 -3.46 5.08
C ILE A 61 -7.25 -4.06 4.86
N TYR A 62 -6.85 -4.95 5.76
CA TYR A 62 -5.59 -5.70 5.71
C TYR A 62 -5.90 -7.19 5.68
N VAL A 63 -5.18 -7.93 4.83
CA VAL A 63 -5.36 -9.38 4.66
C VAL A 63 -4.03 -10.08 4.90
N CYS A 64 -4.05 -11.17 5.66
CA CYS A 64 -2.90 -12.04 5.85
C CYS A 64 -3.24 -13.48 5.41
N LEU A 65 -2.33 -14.10 4.66
CA LEU A 65 -2.47 -15.45 4.11
C LEU A 65 -1.70 -16.51 4.92
N ALA A 66 -0.96 -16.11 5.96
CA ALA A 66 -0.27 -17.05 6.83
C ALA A 66 -1.27 -17.81 7.71
N ASP A 67 -0.98 -19.08 8.02
CA ASP A 67 -1.81 -19.85 8.95
C ASP A 67 -1.82 -19.18 10.34
N ASP A 68 -0.65 -18.71 10.80
CA ASP A 68 -0.45 -17.91 12.01
C ASP A 68 -0.07 -16.46 11.62
N PRO A 69 -0.98 -15.48 11.75
CA PRO A 69 -0.72 -14.11 11.32
C PRO A 69 0.20 -13.38 12.31
N PRO A 70 1.06 -12.46 11.82
CA PRO A 70 1.89 -11.66 12.72
C PRO A 70 1.03 -10.76 13.62
N PRO A 71 1.51 -10.36 14.81
CA PRO A 71 0.78 -9.47 15.70
C PRO A 71 0.37 -8.17 15.01
N PHE A 72 -0.95 -7.89 15.00
CA PHE A 72 -1.52 -6.71 14.37
C PHE A 72 -1.82 -5.57 15.36
N ALA A 73 -2.03 -5.89 16.65
CA ALA A 73 -2.37 -4.92 17.68
C ALA A 73 -1.39 -3.75 17.79
N PRO A 74 -0.05 -3.94 17.78
CA PRO A 74 0.88 -2.81 17.86
C PRO A 74 0.75 -1.85 16.69
N PHE A 75 0.47 -2.36 15.49
CA PHE A 75 0.22 -1.50 14.33
C PHE A 75 -1.07 -0.69 14.52
N ARG A 76 -2.16 -1.36 14.88
CA ARG A 76 -3.46 -0.72 15.15
C ARG A 76 -3.35 0.41 16.16
N GLU A 77 -2.75 0.15 17.31
CA GLU A 77 -2.65 1.10 18.42
C GLU A 77 -1.94 2.40 18.04
N HIS A 78 -0.89 2.32 17.22
CA HIS A 78 -0.12 3.49 16.79
C HIS A 78 -0.69 4.17 15.55
N PHE A 79 -1.31 3.40 14.65
CA PHE A 79 -1.75 3.90 13.35
C PHE A 79 -3.17 4.44 13.35
N GLU A 80 -4.09 3.81 14.08
CA GLU A 80 -5.49 4.21 14.13
C GLU A 80 -5.68 5.67 14.57
N PRO A 81 -4.99 6.19 15.61
CA PRO A 81 -5.10 7.60 15.99
C PRO A 81 -4.63 8.58 14.91
N LEU A 82 -3.73 8.16 14.02
CA LEU A 82 -3.25 9.00 12.92
C LEU A 82 -4.25 9.06 11.77
N LEU A 83 -4.89 7.92 11.46
CA LEU A 83 -5.73 7.75 10.29
C LEU A 83 -7.20 8.10 10.55
N ALA A 84 -7.71 7.84 11.77
CA ALA A 84 -9.11 8.04 12.12
C ALA A 84 -9.69 9.43 11.76
N PRO A 85 -8.96 10.56 11.92
CA PRO A 85 -9.48 11.88 11.56
C PRO A 85 -9.85 12.03 10.07
N HIS A 86 -9.29 11.19 9.20
CA HIS A 86 -9.55 11.21 7.76
C HIS A 86 -10.78 10.42 7.33
N ALA A 87 -11.42 9.70 8.27
CA ALA A 87 -12.69 9.01 8.06
C ALA A 87 -12.77 8.18 6.76
N LEU A 88 -11.76 7.36 6.46
CA LEU A 88 -11.73 6.63 5.17
C LEU A 88 -12.89 5.63 4.98
N HIS A 89 -13.62 5.29 6.03
CA HIS A 89 -14.86 4.51 5.93
C HIS A 89 -15.99 5.27 5.20
N GLU A 90 -15.89 6.60 5.13
CA GLU A 90 -16.76 7.50 4.37
C GLU A 90 -16.18 7.83 2.99
N ALA A 91 -15.10 7.15 2.55
CA ALA A 91 -14.49 7.40 1.26
C ALA A 91 -15.08 6.51 0.15
N LYS A 92 -14.92 6.93 -1.11
CA LYS A 92 -15.15 6.10 -2.30
C LYS A 92 -13.94 6.15 -3.22
N VAL A 93 -13.67 5.04 -3.91
CA VAL A 93 -12.67 5.00 -4.99
C VAL A 93 -13.26 5.67 -6.24
N VAL A 94 -12.58 6.69 -6.75
CA VAL A 94 -13.00 7.43 -7.94
C VAL A 94 -12.15 7.15 -9.16
N ALA A 95 -10.90 6.72 -8.96
CA ALA A 95 -10.03 6.25 -10.03
C ALA A 95 -9.21 5.05 -9.54
N GLU A 96 -8.96 4.12 -10.46
CA GLU A 96 -8.08 2.97 -10.26
C GLU A 96 -7.28 2.74 -11.55
N THR A 97 -5.96 2.67 -11.43
CA THR A 97 -5.07 2.41 -12.57
C THR A 97 -4.19 1.22 -12.28
N THR A 98 -3.90 0.43 -13.31
CA THR A 98 -3.00 -0.72 -13.23
C THR A 98 -1.87 -0.55 -14.24
N LEU A 99 -0.63 -0.66 -13.76
CA LEU A 99 0.58 -0.68 -14.56
C LEU A 99 1.26 -2.03 -14.42
N VAL A 100 1.78 -2.53 -15.53
CA VAL A 100 2.69 -3.68 -15.54
C VAL A 100 4.10 -3.13 -15.67
N GLU A 101 4.93 -3.36 -14.65
CA GLU A 101 6.34 -2.98 -14.67
C GLU A 101 7.20 -4.22 -14.94
N LYS A 102 8.10 -4.13 -15.92
CA LYS A 102 9.07 -5.19 -16.24
C LYS A 102 10.28 -5.15 -15.31
N ALA A 103 9.99 -5.15 -14.01
CA ALA A 103 10.95 -5.14 -12.92
C ALA A 103 10.51 -6.06 -11.78
N ASN A 104 11.49 -6.61 -11.07
CA ASN A 104 11.24 -7.35 -9.84
C ASN A 104 10.59 -6.45 -8.80
N TRP A 105 9.61 -6.99 -8.05
CA TRP A 105 8.87 -6.22 -7.03
C TRP A 105 9.78 -5.57 -5.98
N LYS A 106 10.95 -6.16 -5.69
CA LYS A 106 11.92 -5.56 -4.76
C LYS A 106 12.51 -4.27 -5.31
N LEU A 107 12.83 -4.19 -6.61
CA LEU A 107 13.34 -2.96 -7.22
C LEU A 107 12.27 -1.87 -7.24
N VAL A 108 11.02 -2.25 -7.51
CA VAL A 108 9.87 -1.33 -7.45
C VAL A 108 9.69 -0.78 -6.03
N MET A 109 9.80 -1.64 -5.03
CA MET A 109 9.68 -1.24 -3.62
C MET A 109 10.89 -0.46 -3.11
N GLU A 110 12.11 -0.78 -3.53
CA GLU A 110 13.31 0.01 -3.23
C GLU A 110 13.13 1.44 -3.77
N ASN A 111 12.71 1.60 -5.04
CA ASN A 111 12.38 2.90 -5.64
C ASN A 111 11.29 3.64 -4.84
N ALA A 112 10.24 2.95 -4.42
CA ALA A 112 9.14 3.54 -3.63
C ALA A 112 9.48 3.89 -2.17
N ARG A 113 10.68 3.55 -1.69
CA ARG A 113 11.12 3.75 -0.31
C ARG A 113 12.09 4.93 -0.16
N GLU A 114 12.63 5.48 -1.23
CA GLU A 114 13.48 6.67 -1.20
C GLU A 114 12.93 7.80 -2.06
N CYS A 115 13.59 8.95 -1.99
CA CYS A 115 13.30 10.09 -2.88
C CYS A 115 14.59 10.74 -3.39
N TYR A 116 15.69 9.99 -3.37
CA TYR A 116 16.99 10.42 -3.84
C TYR A 116 16.97 10.70 -5.35
N HIS A 117 16.21 9.92 -6.12
CA HIS A 117 16.00 10.16 -7.55
C HIS A 117 14.99 11.29 -7.84
N CYS A 118 14.11 11.62 -6.90
CA CYS A 118 12.94 12.47 -7.14
C CYS A 118 13.30 13.84 -7.72
N ALA A 119 14.29 14.52 -7.14
CA ALA A 119 14.67 15.87 -7.57
C ALA A 119 15.13 15.93 -9.04
N GLY A 120 15.64 14.82 -9.59
CA GLY A 120 16.08 14.73 -10.98
C GLY A 120 15.05 14.07 -11.91
N ARG A 121 14.08 13.32 -11.38
CA ARG A 121 13.20 12.45 -12.19
C ARG A 121 11.71 12.78 -12.09
N HIS A 122 11.28 13.53 -11.07
CA HIS A 122 9.89 13.95 -10.89
C HIS A 122 9.76 15.48 -10.79
N PRO A 123 9.91 16.22 -11.91
CA PRO A 123 9.81 17.68 -11.89
C PRO A 123 8.43 18.18 -11.43
N GLU A 124 7.36 17.42 -11.68
CA GLU A 124 6.02 17.76 -11.22
C GLU A 124 5.84 17.48 -9.72
N LEU A 125 6.18 16.27 -9.26
CA LEU A 125 6.08 15.88 -7.85
C LEU A 125 6.92 16.81 -6.96
N SER A 126 8.11 17.18 -7.43
CA SER A 126 9.04 18.06 -6.70
C SER A 126 8.49 19.46 -6.40
N LYS A 127 7.39 19.88 -7.05
CA LYS A 127 6.72 21.15 -6.74
C LYS A 127 5.98 21.09 -5.42
N ALA A 128 5.22 20.01 -5.19
CA ALA A 128 4.37 19.86 -4.00
C ALA A 128 5.00 18.97 -2.91
N PHE A 129 5.76 17.96 -3.31
CA PHE A 129 6.39 17.01 -2.40
C PHE A 129 7.79 17.47 -1.96
N PRO A 130 8.15 17.34 -0.67
CA PRO A 130 9.48 17.65 -0.18
C PRO A 130 10.49 16.56 -0.57
N VAL A 131 11.11 16.71 -1.73
CA VAL A 131 12.03 15.72 -2.35
C VAL A 131 13.48 15.76 -1.84
N ARG A 132 13.84 16.73 -1.00
CA ARG A 132 15.20 16.89 -0.44
C ARG A 132 15.24 16.72 1.08
N ARG A 133 14.42 15.81 1.60
CA ARG A 133 14.37 15.56 3.03
C ARG A 133 15.64 14.90 3.53
N SER A 134 16.25 15.50 4.53
CA SER A 134 17.32 14.93 5.33
C SER A 134 16.81 13.77 6.19
N LYS A 135 17.72 12.90 6.65
CA LYS A 135 17.40 11.88 7.66
C LYS A 135 16.69 12.46 8.88
N ALA A 136 17.12 13.62 9.38
CA ALA A 136 16.49 14.29 10.52
C ALA A 136 15.02 14.67 10.24
N GLU A 137 14.68 15.04 9.01
CA GLU A 137 13.29 15.30 8.65
C GLU A 137 12.47 14.01 8.56
N TYR A 138 13.04 12.90 8.08
CA TYR A 138 12.37 11.59 8.11
C TYR A 138 12.12 11.09 9.54
N GLU A 139 13.09 11.32 10.44
CA GLU A 139 12.98 11.00 11.86
C GLU A 139 12.10 12.01 12.63
N GLY A 140 11.66 13.08 11.97
CA GLY A 140 10.81 14.11 12.57
C GLY A 140 11.52 14.97 13.63
N THR A 141 12.84 15.11 13.53
CA THR A 141 13.70 15.91 14.42
C THR A 141 14.18 17.22 13.80
N GLY A 142 13.98 17.42 12.49
CA GLY A 142 14.32 18.68 11.80
C GLY A 142 13.37 19.85 12.13
N ASP A 143 13.85 21.09 11.95
CA ASP A 143 13.12 22.32 12.34
C ASP A 143 11.76 22.47 11.64
N LEU A 144 11.69 22.21 10.33
CA LEU A 144 10.43 22.22 9.57
C LEU A 144 9.43 21.20 10.14
N SER A 145 9.92 20.03 10.58
CA SER A 145 9.09 19.01 11.21
C SER A 145 8.57 19.45 12.58
N ASN A 146 9.38 20.20 13.35
CA ASN A 146 8.97 20.71 14.66
C ASN A 146 7.87 21.78 14.54
N ALA A 147 8.02 22.73 13.62
CA ALA A 147 6.99 23.75 13.38
C ALA A 147 5.69 23.13 12.88
N PHE A 148 5.77 22.17 11.94
CA PHE A 148 4.61 21.44 11.45
C PHE A 148 3.93 20.62 12.56
N ARG A 149 4.71 19.97 13.44
CA ARG A 149 4.19 19.20 14.58
C ARG A 149 3.39 20.09 15.54
N ALA A 150 3.89 21.29 15.85
CA ALA A 150 3.16 22.24 16.69
C ALA A 150 1.81 22.64 16.07
N LYS A 151 1.78 22.92 14.76
CA LYS A 151 0.56 23.22 14.01
C LYS A 151 -0.45 22.07 14.05
N MET A 152 -0.01 20.84 13.82
CA MET A 152 -0.87 19.65 13.85
C MET A 152 -1.39 19.34 15.26
N GLN A 153 -0.56 19.54 16.29
CA GLN A 153 -0.96 19.35 17.69
C GLN A 153 -2.09 20.31 18.10
N GLN A 154 -2.04 21.58 17.67
CA GLN A 154 -3.14 22.53 17.90
C GLN A 154 -4.47 22.09 17.25
N ARG A 155 -4.38 21.25 16.21
CA ARG A 155 -5.53 20.68 15.50
C ARG A 155 -5.92 19.28 16.01
N GLY A 156 -5.23 18.76 17.03
CA GLY A 156 -5.45 17.41 17.54
C GLY A 156 -5.03 16.29 16.58
N LEU A 157 -4.16 16.59 15.60
CA LEU A 157 -3.71 15.64 14.60
C LEU A 157 -2.33 15.08 14.95
N GLY A 158 -2.22 13.75 15.01
CA GLY A 158 -0.95 13.07 15.21
C GLY A 158 -0.03 13.14 13.98
N VAL A 159 1.28 13.14 14.23
CA VAL A 159 2.32 13.34 13.20
C VAL A 159 3.29 12.17 13.07
N GLY A 160 3.55 11.41 14.14
CA GLY A 160 4.62 10.40 14.15
C GLY A 160 6.02 11.03 14.10
N PRO A 161 7.04 10.30 13.59
CA PRO A 161 6.93 8.97 12.99
C PRO A 161 6.57 7.87 13.99
N VAL A 162 5.91 6.82 13.52
CA VAL A 162 5.68 5.55 14.23
C VAL A 162 6.04 4.41 13.29
N SER A 163 6.59 3.33 13.82
CA SER A 163 6.96 2.18 13.00
C SER A 163 7.00 0.89 13.82
N GLY A 164 6.84 -0.22 13.12
CA GLY A 164 7.15 -1.56 13.59
C GLY A 164 8.02 -2.28 12.57
N GLU A 165 8.07 -3.61 12.68
CA GLU A 165 8.88 -4.46 11.79
C GLU A 165 8.50 -4.28 10.32
N TRP A 166 7.21 -4.38 10.00
CA TRP A 166 6.69 -4.40 8.63
C TRP A 166 5.91 -3.15 8.24
N TRP A 167 5.86 -2.11 9.08
CA TRP A 167 5.08 -0.91 8.82
C TRP A 167 5.75 0.36 9.33
N GLN A 168 5.45 1.48 8.68
CA GLN A 168 5.83 2.82 9.11
C GLN A 168 4.74 3.83 8.75
N ALA A 169 4.53 4.85 9.58
CA ALA A 169 3.62 5.94 9.29
C ALA A 169 4.17 7.28 9.82
N SER A 170 3.97 8.34 9.05
CA SER A 170 4.32 9.71 9.43
C SER A 170 3.50 10.71 8.63
N ARG A 171 3.09 11.78 9.29
CA ARG A 171 2.56 13.00 8.66
C ARG A 171 3.68 14.00 8.51
N PHE A 172 3.77 14.66 7.36
CA PHE A 172 4.80 15.66 7.11
C PHE A 172 4.25 16.82 6.27
N PRO A 173 4.86 18.02 6.38
CA PRO A 173 4.46 19.16 5.57
C PRO A 173 4.77 18.91 4.09
N LEU A 174 3.94 19.51 3.23
CA LEU A 174 4.28 19.66 1.81
C LEU A 174 5.17 20.89 1.61
N ASN A 175 5.62 21.13 0.37
CA ASN A 175 6.39 22.32 0.06
C ASN A 175 5.57 23.60 0.31
N ASP A 176 6.28 24.72 0.49
CA ASP A 176 5.66 26.01 0.76
C ASP A 176 4.53 26.35 -0.22
N GLY A 177 3.37 26.75 0.32
CA GLY A 177 2.17 27.07 -0.46
C GLY A 177 1.38 25.85 -0.96
N CYS A 178 1.84 24.62 -0.72
CA CYS A 178 1.16 23.41 -1.14
C CYS A 178 0.38 22.78 0.03
N VAL A 179 -0.87 22.40 -0.22
CA VAL A 179 -1.76 21.72 0.73
C VAL A 179 -2.27 20.38 0.20
N SER A 180 -2.03 20.09 -1.09
CA SER A 180 -2.34 18.82 -1.72
C SER A 180 -1.25 18.40 -2.72
N LEU A 181 -1.26 17.13 -3.14
CA LEU A 181 -0.33 16.57 -4.12
C LEU A 181 -0.95 16.63 -5.52
N THR A 182 -1.03 17.86 -6.03
CA THR A 182 -1.52 18.20 -7.37
C THR A 182 -0.45 18.99 -8.13
N MET A 183 -0.66 19.21 -9.43
CA MET A 183 0.28 19.93 -10.28
C MET A 183 0.58 21.38 -9.83
N ASP A 184 -0.34 22.00 -9.10
CA ASP A 184 -0.24 23.37 -8.57
C ASP A 184 -0.19 23.43 -7.02
N GLY A 185 -0.18 22.27 -6.35
CA GLY A 185 -0.14 22.17 -4.90
C GLY A 185 -1.46 22.50 -4.18
N GLN A 186 -2.53 22.85 -4.90
CA GLN A 186 -3.84 23.19 -4.32
C GLN A 186 -4.79 21.98 -4.30
N PRO A 187 -5.84 21.97 -3.46
CA PRO A 187 -6.79 20.86 -3.40
C PRO A 187 -7.37 20.53 -4.79
N SER A 188 -7.51 19.25 -5.09
CA SER A 188 -8.23 18.76 -6.27
C SER A 188 -9.71 18.51 -5.98
N VAL A 189 -10.05 18.30 -4.70
CA VAL A 189 -11.42 18.09 -4.23
C VAL A 189 -11.84 19.25 -3.34
N LYS A 190 -13.02 19.84 -3.60
CA LYS A 190 -13.60 20.92 -2.77
C LYS A 190 -13.94 20.45 -1.36
N MET A 191 -14.33 19.19 -1.23
CA MET A 191 -14.72 18.57 0.03
C MET A 191 -13.50 17.91 0.67
N THR A 192 -13.29 18.17 1.97
CA THR A 192 -12.23 17.51 2.71
C THR A 192 -12.53 16.03 2.96
N LEU A 193 -11.49 15.22 3.05
CA LEU A 193 -11.59 13.82 3.42
C LEU A 193 -11.51 13.71 4.95
N GLY A 194 -12.66 13.71 5.61
CA GLY A 194 -12.79 13.64 7.06
C GLY A 194 -12.71 14.99 7.78
N GLN A 195 -12.42 14.96 9.08
CA GLN A 195 -12.44 16.10 9.99
C GLN A 195 -11.05 16.75 10.11
N VAL A 196 -10.57 17.32 9.01
CA VAL A 196 -9.20 17.86 8.88
C VAL A 196 -9.14 19.39 8.78
N GLY A 197 -10.23 20.08 9.13
CA GLY A 197 -10.28 21.54 9.18
C GLY A 197 -10.19 22.18 7.80
N ASP A 198 -9.22 23.08 7.62
CA ASP A 198 -8.96 23.80 6.35
C ASP A 198 -8.26 22.93 5.28
N GLY A 199 -7.97 21.65 5.58
CA GLY A 199 -7.32 20.72 4.66
C GLY A 199 -5.79 20.83 4.61
N ASP A 200 -5.18 21.84 5.24
CA ASP A 200 -3.73 22.01 5.29
C ASP A 200 -3.10 21.15 6.41
N VAL A 201 -3.15 19.84 6.19
CA VAL A 201 -2.70 18.80 7.12
C VAL A 201 -1.50 18.01 6.63
N GLY A 202 -0.83 18.53 5.59
CA GLY A 202 0.26 17.87 4.90
C GLY A 202 -0.16 16.52 4.31
N SER A 203 0.80 15.59 4.25
CA SER A 203 0.57 14.22 3.80
C SER A 203 0.79 13.26 4.97
N LEU A 204 -0.25 12.53 5.40
CA LEU A 204 -0.08 11.31 6.19
C LEU A 204 0.31 10.17 5.25
N ARG A 205 1.59 9.78 5.28
CA ARG A 205 2.07 8.60 4.56
C ARG A 205 2.12 7.41 5.51
N TRP A 206 1.66 6.26 5.05
CA TRP A 206 2.02 4.98 5.65
C TRP A 206 2.50 4.01 4.58
N ALA A 207 3.41 3.14 4.99
CA ALA A 207 4.07 2.18 4.13
C ALA A 207 4.08 0.83 4.85
N LEU A 208 3.78 -0.21 4.08
CA LEU A 208 3.70 -1.57 4.57
C LEU A 208 4.61 -2.45 3.73
N GLU A 209 5.38 -3.28 4.41
CA GLU A 209 6.07 -4.39 3.77
C GLU A 209 5.08 -5.55 3.61
N PRO A 210 5.11 -6.27 2.48
CA PRO A 210 6.09 -6.15 1.41
C PRO A 210 5.83 -5.05 0.36
N HIS A 211 4.63 -4.52 0.23
CA HIS A 211 4.16 -4.18 -1.13
C HIS A 211 3.42 -2.86 -1.31
N SER A 212 3.31 -1.99 -0.29
CA SER A 212 2.47 -0.80 -0.43
C SER A 212 2.99 0.45 0.27
N PHE A 213 2.49 1.58 -0.22
CA PHE A 213 2.43 2.83 0.53
C PHE A 213 1.15 3.58 0.15
N CYS A 214 0.74 4.50 1.01
CA CYS A 214 -0.41 5.36 0.79
C CYS A 214 -0.11 6.76 1.28
N HIS A 215 -0.83 7.73 0.75
CA HIS A 215 -0.86 9.11 1.20
C HIS A 215 -2.31 9.51 1.46
N VAL A 216 -2.60 10.11 2.62
CA VAL A 216 -3.87 10.80 2.85
C VAL A 216 -3.60 12.27 3.13
N LEU A 217 -4.25 13.11 2.35
CA LEU A 217 -4.15 14.56 2.38
C LEU A 217 -5.42 15.17 2.99
N GLY A 218 -5.58 16.48 2.89
CA GLY A 218 -6.80 17.16 3.34
C GLY A 218 -8.03 16.81 2.51
N ASP A 219 -7.87 16.53 1.21
CA ASP A 219 -8.94 16.48 0.23
C ASP A 219 -9.12 15.11 -0.44
N TYR A 220 -8.05 14.32 -0.57
CA TYR A 220 -8.12 12.96 -1.11
C TYR A 220 -7.08 12.01 -0.48
N ALA A 221 -7.24 10.72 -0.77
CA ALA A 221 -6.26 9.68 -0.47
C ALA A 221 -5.75 9.02 -1.75
N PHE A 222 -4.47 8.68 -1.76
CA PHE A 222 -3.80 7.90 -2.79
C PHE A 222 -3.25 6.60 -2.19
N MET A 223 -3.46 5.49 -2.90
CA MET A 223 -2.89 4.19 -2.56
C MET A 223 -2.00 3.72 -3.71
N PHE A 224 -0.86 3.12 -3.37
CA PHE A 224 0.02 2.37 -4.24
C PHE A 224 0.19 0.95 -3.71
N SER A 225 0.14 -0.05 -4.60
CA SER A 225 0.34 -1.47 -4.28
C SER A 225 1.11 -2.16 -5.40
N ALA A 226 2.23 -2.82 -5.10
CA ALA A 226 3.11 -3.50 -6.03
C ALA A 226 3.09 -5.02 -5.81
N MET A 227 2.25 -5.74 -6.56
CA MET A 227 2.09 -7.18 -6.43
C MET A 227 2.99 -7.94 -7.43
N PRO A 228 3.84 -8.88 -6.97
CA PRO A 228 4.68 -9.66 -7.87
C PRO A 228 3.84 -10.63 -8.71
N THR A 229 4.09 -10.68 -10.02
CA THR A 229 3.59 -11.75 -10.91
C THR A 229 4.68 -12.70 -11.39
N GLY A 230 5.94 -12.29 -11.24
CA GLY A 230 7.10 -13.11 -11.54
C GLY A 230 8.41 -12.47 -11.06
N PRO A 231 9.56 -13.10 -11.37
CA PRO A 231 10.86 -12.57 -10.96
C PRO A 231 11.25 -11.28 -11.68
N LEU A 232 10.63 -10.95 -12.80
CA LEU A 232 10.93 -9.77 -13.64
C LEU A 232 9.67 -8.96 -13.97
N GLU A 233 8.58 -9.18 -13.24
CA GLU A 233 7.31 -8.50 -13.49
C GLU A 233 6.55 -8.24 -12.19
N THR A 234 6.03 -7.02 -12.10
CA THR A 234 5.24 -6.52 -10.98
C THR A 234 4.02 -5.80 -11.51
N ILE A 235 2.85 -6.06 -10.93
CA ILE A 235 1.64 -5.28 -11.16
C ILE A 235 1.56 -4.19 -10.11
N VAL A 236 1.61 -2.93 -10.55
CA VAL A 236 1.38 -1.77 -9.72
C VAL A 236 -0.06 -1.30 -9.87
N THR A 237 -0.80 -1.24 -8.78
CA THR A 237 -2.16 -0.70 -8.72
C THR A 237 -2.17 0.59 -7.92
N SER A 238 -2.77 1.62 -8.50
CA SER A 238 -3.02 2.90 -7.82
C SER A 238 -4.50 3.18 -7.69
N LYS A 239 -4.90 3.77 -6.56
CA LYS A 239 -6.28 4.16 -6.28
C LYS A 239 -6.35 5.56 -5.70
N TRP A 240 -7.35 6.32 -6.14
CA TRP A 240 -7.67 7.63 -5.62
C TRP A 240 -9.02 7.56 -4.92
N LEU A 241 -9.06 8.05 -3.70
CA LEU A 241 -10.26 8.06 -2.88
C LEU A 241 -10.60 9.48 -2.45
N VAL A 242 -11.88 9.80 -2.52
CA VAL A 242 -12.45 11.08 -2.06
C VAL A 242 -13.64 10.78 -1.16
N HIS A 243 -14.18 11.80 -0.49
CA HIS A 243 -15.39 11.63 0.32
C HIS A 243 -16.54 11.06 -0.53
N LYS A 244 -17.34 10.14 0.03
CA LYS A 244 -18.39 9.42 -0.70
C LYS A 244 -19.41 10.35 -1.37
N ASP A 245 -19.64 11.52 -0.77
CA ASP A 245 -20.59 12.52 -1.24
C ASP A 245 -20.00 13.49 -2.28
N ALA A 246 -18.68 13.50 -2.52
CA ALA A 246 -18.07 14.37 -3.53
C ALA A 246 -18.51 13.95 -4.94
N VAL A 247 -18.95 14.89 -5.77
CA VAL A 247 -19.51 14.63 -7.10
C VAL A 247 -18.53 15.04 -8.19
N GLN A 248 -18.22 14.13 -9.12
CA GLN A 248 -17.36 14.40 -10.28
C GLN A 248 -17.94 15.53 -11.15
N GLY A 249 -17.08 16.45 -11.60
CA GLY A 249 -17.48 17.64 -12.36
C GLY A 249 -18.07 18.77 -11.51
N VAL A 250 -18.31 18.54 -10.21
CA VAL A 250 -18.77 19.57 -9.27
C VAL A 250 -17.70 19.81 -8.21
N ASP A 251 -17.31 18.77 -7.48
CA ASP A 251 -16.37 18.84 -6.36
C ASP A 251 -14.95 18.51 -6.77
N TYR A 252 -14.76 17.71 -7.82
CA TYR A 252 -13.45 17.35 -8.36
C TYR A 252 -13.51 17.09 -9.86
N ASP A 253 -12.37 17.25 -10.51
CA ASP A 253 -12.10 16.76 -11.85
C ASP A 253 -11.14 15.56 -11.76
N GLU A 254 -11.46 14.46 -12.46
CA GLU A 254 -10.72 13.20 -12.33
C GLU A 254 -9.33 13.28 -12.96
N GLU A 255 -9.20 13.96 -14.11
CA GLU A 255 -7.91 14.15 -14.78
C GLU A 255 -6.96 14.94 -13.87
N ARG A 256 -7.42 16.09 -13.36
CA ARG A 256 -6.65 16.90 -12.41
C ARG A 256 -6.26 16.13 -11.14
N LEU A 257 -7.17 15.33 -10.58
CA LEU A 257 -6.93 14.52 -9.38
C LEU A 257 -5.87 13.43 -9.59
N THR A 258 -5.82 12.85 -10.79
CA THR A 258 -4.98 11.69 -11.07
C THR A 258 -3.67 12.01 -11.77
N GLU A 259 -3.57 13.18 -12.43
CA GLU A 259 -2.46 13.55 -13.31
C GLU A 259 -1.08 13.41 -12.65
N LEU A 260 -0.90 14.01 -11.46
CA LEU A 260 0.41 14.04 -10.80
C LEU A 260 0.95 12.63 -10.55
N TRP A 261 0.18 11.82 -9.82
CA TRP A 261 0.58 10.46 -9.45
C TRP A 261 0.64 9.53 -10.66
N THR A 262 -0.22 9.72 -11.66
CA THR A 262 -0.14 8.96 -12.92
C THR A 262 1.21 9.21 -13.61
N LYS A 263 1.63 10.48 -13.70
CA LYS A 263 2.90 10.85 -14.31
C LYS A 263 4.10 10.34 -13.50
N THR A 264 4.05 10.47 -12.17
CA THR A 264 5.06 9.93 -11.26
C THR A 264 5.22 8.42 -11.43
N ASN A 265 4.13 7.66 -11.42
CA ASN A 265 4.17 6.21 -11.58
C ASN A 265 4.79 5.79 -12.93
N TYR A 266 4.52 6.51 -14.03
CA TYR A 266 5.18 6.23 -15.32
C TYR A 266 6.68 6.51 -15.28
N GLN A 267 7.09 7.59 -14.62
CA GLN A 267 8.51 7.91 -14.42
C GLN A 267 9.20 6.83 -13.57
N ASP A 268 8.56 6.38 -12.49
CA ASP A 268 9.07 5.31 -11.62
C ASP A 268 9.20 3.97 -12.34
N ARG A 269 8.20 3.57 -13.13
CA ARG A 269 8.28 2.38 -13.97
C ARG A 269 9.51 2.42 -14.87
N ASP A 270 9.72 3.53 -15.57
CA ASP A 270 10.84 3.65 -16.50
C ASP A 270 12.20 3.53 -15.77
N LEU A 271 12.30 4.05 -14.54
CA LEU A 271 13.47 3.87 -13.67
C LEU A 271 13.64 2.42 -13.22
N ALA A 272 12.57 1.78 -12.73
CA ALA A 272 12.60 0.41 -12.23
C ALA A 272 12.94 -0.59 -13.34
N GLU A 273 12.36 -0.44 -14.53
CA GLU A 273 12.67 -1.28 -15.70
C GLU A 273 14.09 -1.05 -16.18
N ASN A 274 14.58 0.20 -16.15
CA ASN A 274 15.97 0.47 -16.47
C ASN A 274 16.94 -0.17 -15.46
N ASN A 275 16.62 -0.08 -14.17
CA ASN A 275 17.39 -0.73 -13.13
C ASN A 275 17.39 -2.26 -13.31
N GLN A 276 16.23 -2.86 -13.61
CA GLN A 276 16.11 -4.29 -13.91
C GLN A 276 17.02 -4.72 -15.06
N ARG A 277 17.06 -3.96 -16.17
CA ARG A 277 17.97 -4.25 -17.29
C ARG A 277 19.43 -4.19 -16.87
N GLY A 278 19.79 -3.23 -16.02
CA GLY A 278 21.13 -3.07 -15.47
C GLY A 278 21.55 -4.24 -14.58
N VAL A 279 20.74 -4.61 -13.58
CA VAL A 279 21.06 -5.68 -12.63
C VAL A 279 21.08 -7.08 -13.28
N ASN A 280 20.43 -7.24 -14.44
CA ASN A 280 20.52 -8.48 -15.23
C ASN A 280 21.88 -8.66 -15.92
N SER A 281 22.71 -7.61 -16.00
CA SER A 281 24.03 -7.69 -16.62
C SER A 281 24.98 -8.54 -15.79
N VAL A 282 25.79 -9.36 -16.46
CA VAL A 282 26.86 -10.15 -15.82
C VAL A 282 27.92 -9.29 -15.12
N GLY A 283 28.01 -8.00 -15.49
CA GLY A 283 28.94 -7.05 -14.88
C GLY A 283 28.39 -6.33 -13.65
N TYR A 284 27.13 -6.57 -13.27
CA TYR A 284 26.55 -5.94 -12.10
C TYR A 284 27.15 -6.50 -10.80
N THR A 285 27.55 -5.58 -9.91
CA THR A 285 27.90 -5.87 -8.52
C THR A 285 27.16 -4.87 -7.63
N PRO A 286 26.56 -5.29 -6.49
CA PRO A 286 25.86 -4.37 -5.61
C PRO A 286 26.74 -3.21 -5.14
N GLY A 287 26.22 -1.99 -5.27
CA GLY A 287 26.83 -0.78 -4.71
C GLY A 287 26.37 -0.52 -3.27
N PRO A 288 27.04 0.39 -2.56
CA PRO A 288 26.58 0.83 -1.24
C PRO A 288 25.37 1.77 -1.35
N TYR A 289 24.40 1.61 -0.44
CA TYR A 289 23.33 2.59 -0.25
C TYR A 289 23.81 3.83 0.52
N SER A 290 23.24 4.98 0.20
CA SER A 290 23.32 6.22 0.97
C SER A 290 22.60 6.08 2.30
N THR A 291 23.33 6.24 3.41
CA THR A 291 22.75 6.15 4.76
C THR A 291 21.85 7.34 5.13
N ASP A 292 21.92 8.42 4.36
CA ASP A 292 21.04 9.59 4.51
C ASP A 292 19.80 9.47 3.59
N ALA A 293 20.03 9.35 2.28
CA ALA A 293 18.96 9.41 1.29
C ALA A 293 18.19 8.09 1.09
N GLU A 294 18.80 6.95 1.41
CA GLU A 294 18.26 5.61 1.16
C GLU A 294 18.06 4.81 2.48
N SER A 295 17.93 5.50 3.61
CA SER A 295 17.74 4.88 4.94
C SER A 295 16.52 3.95 5.01
N LEU A 296 15.44 4.29 4.31
CA LEU A 296 14.23 3.46 4.22
C LEU A 296 14.39 2.27 3.25
N VAL A 297 15.27 2.37 2.25
CA VAL A 297 15.65 1.26 1.36
C VAL A 297 16.46 0.23 2.14
N LEU A 298 17.40 0.71 2.96
CA LEU A 298 18.15 -0.12 3.90
C LEU A 298 17.20 -0.84 4.87
N ARG A 299 16.23 -0.13 5.45
CA ARG A 299 15.20 -0.73 6.31
C ARG A 299 14.43 -1.86 5.58
N PHE A 300 13.94 -1.60 4.36
CA PHE A 300 13.22 -2.59 3.55
C PHE A 300 14.09 -3.81 3.22
N THR A 301 15.33 -3.59 2.77
CA THR A 301 16.26 -4.67 2.37
C THR A 301 16.65 -5.54 3.56
N ASN A 302 16.89 -4.93 4.73
CA ASN A 302 17.18 -5.66 5.96
C ASN A 302 15.97 -6.51 6.38
N TRP A 303 14.77 -5.93 6.40
CA TRP A 303 13.52 -6.65 6.68
C TRP A 303 13.34 -7.86 5.76
N TYR A 304 13.54 -7.68 4.45
CA TYR A 304 13.43 -8.77 3.48
C TYR A 304 14.47 -9.87 3.73
N CYS A 305 15.73 -9.50 3.92
CA CYS A 305 16.82 -10.44 4.16
C CYS A 305 16.62 -11.24 5.45
N GLU A 306 16.16 -10.59 6.52
CA GLU A 306 15.83 -11.24 7.79
C GLU A 306 14.68 -12.22 7.62
N ARG A 307 13.57 -11.79 7.00
CA ARG A 307 12.41 -12.65 6.75
C ARG A 307 12.75 -13.85 5.87
N ALA A 308 13.53 -13.64 4.82
CA ALA A 308 13.98 -14.70 3.93
C ALA A 308 14.90 -15.69 4.65
N ARG A 309 15.80 -15.20 5.51
CA ARG A 309 16.68 -16.05 6.32
C ARG A 309 15.88 -16.91 7.30
N SER A 310 14.96 -16.33 8.07
CA SER A 310 14.09 -17.08 8.99
C SER A 310 13.30 -18.16 8.26
N PHE A 311 12.71 -17.82 7.11
CA PHE A 311 12.00 -18.80 6.29
C PHE A 311 12.90 -19.96 5.84
N ILE A 312 14.12 -19.67 5.37
CA ILE A 312 15.07 -20.70 4.95
C ILE A 312 15.47 -21.58 6.14
N GLU A 313 15.75 -21.00 7.31
CA GLU A 313 16.16 -21.74 8.51
C GLU A 313 15.05 -22.69 9.00
N GLU A 314 13.81 -22.21 9.09
CA GLU A 314 12.64 -22.99 9.49
C GLU A 314 12.35 -24.16 8.53
N ASN A 315 12.58 -23.96 7.23
CA ASN A 315 12.27 -24.96 6.20
C ASN A 315 13.45 -25.87 5.84
N SER A 316 14.69 -25.45 6.09
CA SER A 316 15.89 -26.28 5.88
C SER A 316 15.96 -27.45 6.87
N GLY A 317 15.43 -27.26 8.09
CA GLY A 317 15.28 -28.34 9.08
C GLY A 317 14.21 -29.39 8.70
N GLN A 318 13.14 -28.97 8.01
CA GLN A 318 12.06 -29.87 7.58
C GLN A 318 12.43 -30.76 6.39
N SER A 319 13.41 -30.34 5.58
CA SER A 319 13.96 -31.14 4.46
C SER A 319 14.63 -32.45 4.94
N ASN A 320 15.25 -32.45 6.12
CA ASN A 320 15.90 -33.66 6.65
C ASN A 320 14.90 -34.67 7.25
N ALA A 321 13.73 -34.22 7.71
CA ALA A 321 12.69 -35.12 8.21
C ALA A 321 11.85 -35.77 7.09
N ARG A 322 11.68 -35.09 5.94
CA ARG A 322 10.96 -35.65 4.78
C ARG A 322 11.79 -36.58 3.88
N ARG A 323 13.09 -36.70 4.11
CA ARG A 323 13.95 -37.71 3.45
C ARG A 323 14.05 -39.02 4.23
N VAL A 324 13.44 -39.10 5.41
CA VAL A 324 13.39 -40.30 6.25
C VAL A 324 11.92 -40.59 6.57
N ASN A 325 11.14 -40.90 5.54
CA ASN A 325 9.86 -41.64 5.60
C ASN A 325 9.46 -42.04 4.19
#